data_AF-A0A970WLC9-F1
#
_entry.id   AF-A0A970WLC9-F1
#
_cell.length_a   1.000
_cell.length_b   1.000
_cell.length_c   1.000
_cell.angle_alpha   90.00
_cell.angle_beta   90.00
_cell.angle_gamma   90.00
#
_symmetry.space_group_name_H-M   'P 1'
#
loop_
_entity.id
_entity.type
_entity.pdbx_description
1 polymer ?
#
loop_
_entity_poly.entity_id
_entity_poly.type
_entity_poly.pdbx_seq_one_letter_code
_entity_poly.pdbx_strand_id
1 'polypeptide(L)'
;MSRSHWRPRFGFTLIEMLVIITIIGMLMALLLPAVQMAREAGRRAQCTNNMKQISLALQQYHASMEQFPLGSIRGAVQHSCIPFLLPYLEMDLVHREYDFERSWNHEDNQRVVNIQLGVLLCPSAMGTRIDDLGNGKTAATADYASPTSFSLELASLGLVDPQHYATDRQQMCRGIMYPHHAKRVRMVDILDGSSKTIIFAEDAGRPEHWTSRGRGPADHDNGCGNLDVVGGRVRGAGWADVAREIPLHGFTRDGLSCNGPCAVNCTNNNETFAFHPGGATVTFADGRVTFMQENVDIAVYASLITMAGEELLSDDEF
;
A
#
# COMPACT_ATOMS: atom_id res chain seq x y z
N MET A 1 2.13 -33.97 74.85
CA MET A 1 1.23 -34.76 73.97
C MET A 1 0.67 -33.83 72.90
N SER A 2 1.22 -33.86 71.68
CA SER A 2 0.79 -33.01 70.56
C SER A 2 -0.16 -33.81 69.66
N ARG A 3 -1.42 -33.40 69.54
CA ARG A 3 -2.42 -34.04 68.67
C ARG A 3 -2.22 -33.55 67.23
N SER A 4 -1.70 -34.40 66.35
CA SER A 4 -1.66 -34.15 64.91
C SER A 4 -3.08 -34.09 64.35
N HIS A 5 -3.51 -32.92 63.91
CA HIS A 5 -4.79 -32.74 63.23
C HIS A 5 -4.60 -33.17 61.78
N TRP A 6 -5.11 -34.35 61.42
CA TRP A 6 -5.24 -34.77 60.02
C TRP A 6 -6.21 -33.82 59.32
N ARG A 7 -5.68 -32.92 58.48
CA ARG A 7 -6.52 -32.15 57.56
C ARG A 7 -7.03 -33.11 56.48
N PRO A 8 -8.36 -33.30 56.33
CA PRO A 8 -8.88 -34.09 55.23
C PRO A 8 -8.47 -33.41 53.92
N ARG A 9 -7.70 -34.13 53.10
CA ARG A 9 -7.44 -33.73 51.71
C ARG A 9 -8.68 -34.08 50.91
N PHE A 10 -9.49 -33.07 50.57
CA PHE A 10 -10.51 -33.22 49.54
C PHE A 10 -9.80 -33.50 48.21
N GLY A 11 -9.89 -34.74 47.73
CA GLY A 11 -9.42 -35.12 46.40
C GLY A 11 -10.44 -34.65 45.37
N PHE A 12 -10.00 -33.95 44.34
CA PHE A 12 -10.83 -33.64 43.18
C PHE A 12 -11.29 -34.93 42.50
N THR A 13 -12.57 -35.01 42.13
CA THR A 13 -13.08 -36.13 41.35
C THR A 13 -12.68 -35.98 39.88
N LEU A 14 -12.53 -37.11 39.18
CA LEU A 14 -12.21 -37.12 37.75
C LEU A 14 -13.25 -36.33 36.93
N ILE A 15 -14.52 -36.37 37.35
CA ILE A 15 -15.63 -35.67 36.71
C ILE A 15 -15.46 -34.15 36.84
N GLU A 16 -15.14 -33.64 38.03
CA GLU A 16 -14.91 -32.19 38.23
C GLU A 16 -13.76 -31.67 37.39
N MET A 17 -12.66 -32.43 37.28
CA MET A 17 -11.51 -32.05 36.45
C MET A 17 -11.86 -32.06 34.96
N LEU A 18 -12.65 -33.03 34.50
CA LEU A 18 -13.13 -33.10 33.12
C LEU A 18 -14.03 -31.91 32.78
N VAL A 19 -14.99 -31.57 33.64
CA VAL A 19 -15.90 -30.42 33.43
C VAL A 19 -15.14 -29.10 33.38
N ILE A 20 -14.13 -28.92 34.24
CA ILE A 20 -13.32 -27.70 34.23
C ILE A 20 -12.54 -27.57 32.92
N ILE A 21 -11.92 -28.65 32.46
CA ILE A 21 -11.17 -28.63 31.20
C ILE A 21 -12.10 -28.39 30.01
N THR A 22 -13.31 -28.98 30.00
CA THR A 22 -14.25 -28.74 28.90
C THR A 22 -14.75 -27.30 28.87
N ILE A 23 -15.02 -26.69 30.03
CA ILE A 23 -15.41 -25.27 30.10
C ILE A 23 -14.26 -24.36 29.66
N ILE A 24 -13.04 -24.57 30.17
CA ILE A 24 -11.87 -23.77 29.78
C ILE A 24 -11.58 -23.95 28.28
N GLY A 25 -11.66 -25.18 27.77
CA GLY A 25 -11.47 -25.48 26.35
C GLY A 25 -12.50 -24.77 25.47
N MET A 26 -13.78 -24.78 25.85
CA MET A 26 -14.83 -24.05 25.15
C MET A 26 -14.60 -22.53 25.18
N LEU A 27 -14.23 -21.96 26.34
CA LEU A 27 -13.92 -20.54 26.47
C LEU A 27 -12.72 -20.15 25.60
N MET A 28 -11.63 -20.93 25.63
CA MET A 28 -10.45 -20.67 24.80
C MET A 28 -10.75 -20.78 23.30
N ALA A 29 -11.57 -21.76 22.89
CA ALA A 29 -11.99 -21.91 21.50
C ALA A 29 -12.77 -20.70 20.99
N LEU A 30 -13.58 -20.06 21.84
CA LEU A 30 -14.32 -18.85 21.49
C LEU A 30 -13.43 -17.58 21.55
N LEU A 31 -12.46 -17.53 22.45
CA LEU A 31 -11.60 -16.36 22.64
C LEU A 31 -10.49 -16.24 21.59
N LEU A 32 -9.93 -17.35 21.11
CA LEU A 32 -8.78 -17.31 20.19
C LEU A 32 -9.09 -16.59 18.85
N PRO A 33 -10.21 -16.89 18.15
CA PRO A 33 -10.58 -16.14 16.94
C PRO A 33 -10.84 -14.66 17.24
N ALA A 34 -11.47 -14.35 18.38
CA ALA A 34 -11.78 -12.98 18.78
C ALA A 34 -10.50 -12.15 19.03
N VAL A 35 -9.50 -12.72 19.69
CA VAL A 35 -8.21 -12.06 19.94
C VAL A 35 -7.47 -11.80 18.61
N GLN A 36 -7.52 -12.73 17.67
CA GLN A 36 -6.90 -12.56 16.35
C GLN A 36 -7.57 -11.44 15.53
N MET A 37 -8.91 -11.42 15.51
CA MET A 37 -9.67 -10.34 14.86
C MET A 37 -9.37 -8.97 15.49
N ALA A 38 -9.31 -8.90 16.83
CA ALA A 38 -8.98 -7.66 17.53
C ALA A 38 -7.56 -7.16 17.20
N ARG A 39 -6.58 -8.07 17.11
CA ARG A 39 -5.21 -7.72 16.72
C ARG A 39 -5.15 -7.17 15.30
N GLU A 40 -5.85 -7.79 14.35
CA GLU A 40 -5.87 -7.32 12.97
C GLU A 40 -6.57 -5.96 12.84
N ALA A 41 -7.69 -5.78 13.55
CA ALA A 41 -8.35 -4.47 13.62
C ALA A 41 -7.40 -3.38 14.15
N GLY A 42 -6.59 -3.71 15.16
CA GLY A 42 -5.54 -2.81 15.67
C GLY A 42 -4.46 -2.48 14.63
N ARG A 43 -3.96 -3.49 13.90
CA ARG A 43 -2.98 -3.27 12.83
C ARG A 43 -3.55 -2.42 11.70
N ARG A 44 -4.79 -2.67 11.27
CA ARG A 44 -5.49 -1.86 10.27
C ARG A 44 -5.71 -0.42 10.74
N ALA A 45 -6.08 -0.21 11.99
CA ALA A 45 -6.20 1.13 12.56
C ALA A 45 -4.84 1.87 12.53
N GLN A 46 -3.74 1.18 12.78
CA GLN A 46 -2.41 1.74 12.66
C GLN A 46 -2.01 2.03 11.20
N CYS A 47 -2.26 1.13 10.23
CA CYS A 47 -2.02 1.43 8.81
C CYS A 47 -2.87 2.63 8.33
N THR A 48 -4.11 2.75 8.80
CA THR A 48 -4.96 3.93 8.57
C THR A 48 -4.34 5.21 9.15
N ASN A 49 -3.76 5.15 10.36
CA ASN A 49 -3.09 6.29 10.97
C ASN A 49 -1.80 6.69 10.25
N ASN A 50 -1.03 5.72 9.74
CA ASN A 50 0.13 5.98 8.88
C ASN A 50 -0.29 6.72 7.61
N MET A 51 -1.35 6.24 6.94
CA MET A 51 -1.92 6.90 5.76
C MET A 51 -2.44 8.31 6.07
N LYS A 52 -3.02 8.54 7.26
CA LYS A 52 -3.39 9.89 7.71
C LYS A 52 -2.18 10.80 7.92
N GLN A 53 -1.05 10.29 8.41
CA GLN A 53 0.19 11.06 8.53
C GLN A 53 0.76 11.42 7.15
N ILE A 54 0.79 10.48 6.21
CA ILE A 54 1.20 10.74 4.82
C ILE A 54 0.27 11.75 4.14
N SER A 55 -1.03 11.58 4.33
CA SER A 55 -2.07 12.52 3.88
C SER A 55 -1.82 13.93 4.40
N LEU A 56 -1.61 14.07 5.71
CA LEU A 56 -1.31 15.36 6.33
C LEU A 56 -0.02 15.97 5.76
N ALA A 57 1.03 15.16 5.59
CA ALA A 57 2.28 15.60 4.99
C ALA A 57 2.11 16.11 3.55
N LEU A 58 1.25 15.46 2.75
CA LEU A 58 0.89 15.91 1.41
C LEU A 58 0.14 17.24 1.44
N GLN A 59 -0.81 17.42 2.37
CA GLN A 59 -1.52 18.68 2.53
C GLN A 59 -0.60 19.82 2.96
N GLN A 60 0.35 19.56 3.87
CA GLN A 60 1.34 20.54 4.30
C GLN A 60 2.32 20.90 3.18
N TYR A 61 2.77 19.91 2.40
CA TYR A 61 3.58 20.14 1.20
C TYR A 61 2.82 20.98 0.18
N HIS A 62 1.54 20.66 -0.08
CA HIS A 62 0.69 21.43 -0.98
C HIS A 62 0.50 22.86 -0.48
N ALA A 63 0.28 23.06 0.83
CA ALA A 63 0.12 24.38 1.42
C ALA A 63 1.39 25.25 1.31
N SER A 64 2.58 24.65 1.31
CA SER A 64 3.85 25.39 1.22
C SER A 64 4.35 25.58 -0.21
N MET A 65 4.10 24.62 -1.10
CA MET A 65 4.59 24.62 -2.49
C MET A 65 3.50 25.01 -3.51
N GLU A 66 2.25 25.18 -3.06
CA GLU A 66 1.02 25.41 -3.84
C GLU A 66 0.69 24.32 -4.87
N GLN A 67 1.39 23.19 -4.81
CA GLN A 67 1.32 22.08 -5.76
C GLN A 67 1.66 20.75 -5.07
N PHE A 68 1.11 19.65 -5.56
CA PHE A 68 1.47 18.32 -5.11
C PHE A 68 2.85 17.90 -5.66
N PRO A 69 3.58 17.00 -4.96
CA PRO A 69 4.81 16.45 -5.48
C PRO A 69 4.54 15.52 -6.67
N LEU A 70 5.54 15.37 -7.55
CA LEU A 70 5.53 14.28 -8.53
C LEU A 70 5.78 12.95 -7.81
N GLY A 71 5.17 11.85 -8.27
CA GLY A 71 5.37 10.51 -7.72
C GLY A 71 6.82 10.05 -7.80
N SER A 72 7.46 10.40 -8.91
CA SER A 72 8.90 10.30 -9.09
C SER A 72 9.44 11.38 -10.03
N ILE A 73 10.69 11.74 -9.81
CA ILE A 73 11.51 12.56 -10.71
C ILE A 73 12.44 11.58 -11.43
N ARG A 74 12.32 11.49 -12.76
CA ARG A 74 13.04 10.53 -13.60
C ARG A 74 14.03 11.19 -14.57
N GLY A 75 14.76 12.20 -14.08
CA GLY A 75 15.76 12.94 -14.85
C GLY A 75 17.16 12.34 -14.75
N ALA A 76 18.18 13.19 -14.94
CA ALA A 76 19.59 12.85 -14.69
C ALA A 76 19.82 12.46 -13.21
N VAL A 77 19.09 13.12 -12.31
CA VAL A 77 19.01 12.79 -10.88
C VAL A 77 17.60 12.28 -10.60
N GLN A 78 17.50 11.17 -9.89
CA GLN A 78 16.25 10.43 -9.70
C GLN A 78 15.84 10.34 -8.22
N HIS A 79 14.57 10.61 -7.94
CA HIS A 79 13.98 10.55 -6.59
C HIS A 79 12.50 10.17 -6.64
N SER A 80 12.01 9.42 -5.65
CA SER A 80 10.57 9.35 -5.39
C SER A 80 10.03 10.64 -4.75
N CYS A 81 8.72 10.72 -4.53
CA CYS A 81 8.10 11.78 -3.75
C CYS A 81 8.52 11.80 -2.26
N ILE A 82 8.88 10.65 -1.68
CA ILE A 82 9.04 10.50 -0.22
C ILE A 82 10.15 11.39 0.35
N PRO A 83 11.37 11.48 -0.22
CA PRO A 83 12.39 12.42 0.25
C PRO A 83 11.85 13.84 0.47
N PHE A 84 10.99 14.34 -0.42
CA PHE A 84 10.41 15.68 -0.31
C PHE A 84 9.32 15.83 0.76
N LEU A 85 8.75 14.71 1.21
CA LEU A 85 7.74 14.66 2.27
C LEU A 85 8.36 14.49 3.66
N LEU A 86 9.63 14.10 3.76
CA LEU A 86 10.29 13.83 5.04
C LEU A 86 10.17 14.95 6.09
N PRO A 87 10.31 16.26 5.76
CA PRO A 87 10.15 17.33 6.75
C PRO A 87 8.73 17.39 7.34
N TYR A 88 7.73 17.07 6.51
CA TYR A 88 6.31 17.05 6.89
C TYR A 88 5.90 15.75 7.59
N LEU A 89 6.78 14.74 7.58
CA LEU A 89 6.65 13.48 8.30
C LEU A 89 7.45 13.46 9.61
N GLU A 90 7.92 14.63 10.08
CA GLU A 90 8.77 14.78 11.27
C GLU A 90 10.12 14.03 11.14
N MET A 91 10.62 13.87 9.92
CA MET A 91 11.88 13.18 9.59
C MET A 91 12.99 14.15 9.16
N ASP A 92 13.10 15.31 9.82
CA ASP A 92 14.05 16.39 9.47
C ASP A 92 15.52 15.95 9.46
N LEU A 93 15.90 15.04 10.34
CA LEU A 93 17.26 14.49 10.38
C LEU A 93 17.55 13.65 9.13
N VAL A 94 16.60 12.80 8.73
CA VAL A 94 16.74 11.97 7.52
C VAL A 94 16.78 12.85 6.27
N HIS A 95 15.93 13.88 6.21
CA HIS A 95 15.90 14.83 5.11
C HIS A 95 17.23 15.57 4.93
N ARG A 96 17.81 16.08 6.03
CA ARG A 96 19.07 16.86 5.98
C ARG A 96 20.28 16.05 5.53
N GLU A 97 20.29 14.75 5.84
CA GLU A 97 21.38 13.86 5.43
C GLU A 97 21.21 13.34 3.99
N TYR A 98 20.02 13.47 3.41
CA TYR A 98 19.72 13.03 2.04
C TYR A 98 20.29 14.01 1.02
N ASP A 99 21.11 13.51 0.08
CA ASP A 99 21.70 14.31 -0.99
C ASP A 99 20.77 14.34 -2.21
N PHE A 100 20.15 15.51 -2.45
CA PHE A 100 19.25 15.76 -3.59
C PHE A 100 19.99 16.05 -4.90
N GLU A 101 21.31 16.18 -4.90
CA GLU A 101 22.13 16.32 -6.12
C GLU A 101 22.51 14.95 -6.71
N ARG A 102 22.28 13.87 -5.97
CA ARG A 102 22.59 12.49 -6.35
C ARG A 102 21.34 11.64 -6.42
N SER A 103 21.28 10.72 -7.38
CA SER A 103 20.13 9.80 -7.47
C SER A 103 19.96 9.02 -6.16
N TRP A 104 18.73 8.63 -5.88
CA TRP A 104 18.36 7.94 -4.64
C TRP A 104 19.21 6.69 -4.34
N ASN A 105 19.63 5.95 -5.37
CA ASN A 105 20.47 4.75 -5.26
C ASN A 105 21.98 5.03 -5.43
N HIS A 106 22.42 6.29 -5.37
CA HIS A 106 23.84 6.64 -5.35
C HIS A 106 24.51 6.16 -4.06
N GLU A 107 25.83 5.95 -4.09
CA GLU A 107 26.60 5.48 -2.93
C GLU A 107 26.47 6.42 -1.72
N ASP A 108 26.53 7.73 -1.95
CA ASP A 108 26.37 8.76 -0.92
C ASP A 108 25.02 8.68 -0.19
N ASN A 109 23.97 8.30 -0.91
CA ASN A 109 22.62 8.17 -0.36
C ASN A 109 22.36 6.81 0.31
N GLN A 110 23.23 5.80 0.14
CA GLN A 110 22.99 4.45 0.65
C GLN A 110 22.72 4.42 2.15
N ARG A 111 23.48 5.18 2.94
CA ARG A 111 23.27 5.23 4.40
C ARG A 111 21.85 5.72 4.75
N VAL A 112 21.36 6.71 4.02
CA VAL A 112 20.06 7.36 4.30
C VAL A 112 18.91 6.50 3.82
N VAL A 113 18.98 5.97 2.58
CA VAL A 113 17.89 5.15 2.01
C VAL A 113 17.69 3.81 2.72
N ASN A 114 18.64 3.37 3.55
CA ASN A 114 18.50 2.18 4.39
C ASN A 114 17.86 2.44 5.77
N ILE A 115 17.52 3.69 6.09
CA ILE A 115 16.78 4.01 7.31
C ILE A 115 15.33 3.52 7.19
N GLN A 116 14.89 2.72 8.16
CA GLN A 116 13.52 2.23 8.25
C GLN A 116 12.60 3.34 8.78
N LEU A 117 11.65 3.76 7.94
CA LEU A 117 10.67 4.79 8.29
C LEU A 117 9.37 4.10 8.72
N GLY A 118 9.15 3.98 10.04
CA GLY A 118 8.00 3.24 10.57
C GLY A 118 6.63 3.74 10.09
N VAL A 119 6.50 5.04 9.81
CA VAL A 119 5.30 5.65 9.22
C VAL A 119 5.00 5.12 7.80
N LEU A 120 6.01 4.59 7.11
CA LEU A 120 5.87 4.05 5.76
C LEU A 120 5.69 2.53 5.73
N LEU A 121 5.61 1.86 6.88
CA LEU A 121 5.45 0.41 6.97
C LEU A 121 4.07 0.05 7.49
N CYS A 122 3.35 -0.81 6.79
CA CYS A 122 2.09 -1.33 7.31
C CYS A 122 2.39 -2.47 8.32
N PRO A 123 1.95 -2.39 9.58
CA PRO A 123 2.16 -3.45 10.58
C PRO A 123 1.59 -4.83 10.23
N SER A 124 0.69 -4.94 9.24
CA SER A 124 0.23 -6.25 8.73
C SER A 124 1.19 -6.83 7.67
N ALA A 125 2.04 -6.00 7.06
CA ALA A 125 3.12 -6.48 6.21
C ALA A 125 4.26 -7.03 7.08
N MET A 126 4.86 -8.15 6.66
CA MET A 126 5.82 -8.89 7.50
C MET A 126 7.09 -8.08 7.76
N GLY A 127 7.21 -7.50 8.97
CA GLY A 127 8.44 -6.93 9.52
C GLY A 127 9.06 -5.76 8.76
N THR A 128 10.25 -5.36 9.18
CA THR A 128 11.11 -4.42 8.43
C THR A 128 11.72 -5.15 7.25
N ARG A 129 11.60 -4.59 6.04
CA ARG A 129 12.14 -5.19 4.82
C ARG A 129 13.19 -4.27 4.20
N ILE A 130 14.12 -4.90 3.48
CA ILE A 130 15.16 -4.24 2.70
C ILE A 130 15.06 -4.78 1.28
N ASP A 131 15.05 -3.88 0.32
CA ASP A 131 15.16 -4.23 -1.09
C ASP A 131 16.63 -4.33 -1.50
N ASP A 132 17.01 -5.48 -2.06
CA ASP A 132 18.32 -5.67 -2.68
C ASP A 132 18.27 -5.14 -4.12
N LEU A 133 19.08 -4.12 -4.39
CA LEU A 133 19.15 -3.47 -5.70
C LEU A 133 20.28 -4.05 -6.56
N GLY A 134 21.02 -5.03 -6.03
CA GLY A 134 22.24 -5.58 -6.62
C GLY A 134 23.45 -4.66 -6.42
N ASN A 135 24.63 -5.16 -6.78
CA ASN A 135 25.91 -4.43 -6.69
C ASN A 135 26.21 -3.87 -5.29
N GLY A 136 25.76 -4.56 -4.23
CA GLY A 136 25.95 -4.15 -2.84
C GLY A 136 25.09 -2.95 -2.40
N LYS A 137 24.08 -2.57 -3.20
CA LYS A 137 23.16 -1.47 -2.88
C LYS A 137 21.83 -2.00 -2.37
N THR A 138 21.28 -1.30 -1.39
CA THR A 138 20.02 -1.68 -0.74
C THR A 138 19.18 -0.46 -0.41
N ALA A 139 17.88 -0.66 -0.18
CA ALA A 139 17.00 0.39 0.33
C ALA A 139 15.94 -0.15 1.28
N ALA A 140 15.61 0.62 2.31
CA ALA A 140 14.47 0.33 3.17
C ALA A 140 13.16 0.52 2.42
N THR A 141 12.19 -0.34 2.71
CA THR A 141 10.94 -0.41 1.96
C THR A 141 9.90 0.60 2.42
N ALA A 142 8.86 0.81 1.59
CA ALA A 142 7.64 1.50 2.00
C ALA A 142 6.39 0.88 1.36
N ASP A 143 5.36 0.70 2.18
CA ASP A 143 4.11 -0.01 1.87
C ASP A 143 2.96 0.90 1.39
N TYR A 144 3.24 2.18 1.15
CA TYR A 144 2.24 3.16 0.71
C TYR A 144 2.74 3.89 -0.53
N ALA A 145 2.15 3.63 -1.68
CA ALA A 145 2.57 4.16 -2.96
C ALA A 145 1.49 5.01 -3.61
N SER A 146 1.85 5.78 -4.63
CA SER A 146 0.90 6.62 -5.34
C SER A 146 0.37 5.90 -6.58
N PRO A 147 -0.96 5.76 -6.73
CA PRO A 147 -1.58 5.48 -8.02
C PRO A 147 -1.33 6.63 -8.98
N THR A 148 -0.64 6.34 -10.08
CA THR A 148 -0.16 7.38 -11.02
C THR A 148 -0.84 7.33 -12.38
N SER A 149 -1.30 6.16 -12.80
CA SER A 149 -2.07 5.99 -14.02
C SER A 149 -2.77 4.65 -14.03
N PHE A 150 -3.58 4.40 -15.05
CA PHE A 150 -4.01 3.04 -15.41
C PHE A 150 -3.66 2.70 -16.88
N SER A 151 -3.56 1.40 -17.15
CA SER A 151 -3.19 0.81 -18.44
C SER A 151 -4.32 0.93 -19.45
N LEU A 152 -4.00 1.39 -20.66
CA LEU A 152 -4.96 1.51 -21.76
C LEU A 152 -5.43 0.15 -22.29
N GLU A 153 -4.67 -0.90 -22.01
CA GLU A 153 -5.03 -2.28 -22.31
C GLU A 153 -6.32 -2.68 -21.59
N LEU A 154 -6.62 -2.13 -20.41
CA LEU A 154 -7.92 -2.31 -19.74
C LEU A 154 -9.09 -1.86 -20.61
N ALA A 155 -8.94 -0.74 -21.32
CA ALA A 155 -9.96 -0.23 -22.22
C ALA A 155 -10.11 -1.15 -23.46
N SER A 156 -9.00 -1.71 -23.95
CA SER A 156 -9.01 -2.66 -25.06
C SER A 156 -9.72 -3.98 -24.72
N LEU A 157 -9.72 -4.35 -23.44
CA LEU A 157 -10.42 -5.52 -22.91
C LEU A 157 -11.88 -5.23 -22.52
N GLY A 158 -12.34 -3.98 -22.68
CA GLY A 158 -13.69 -3.56 -22.27
C GLY A 158 -13.90 -3.57 -20.76
N LEU A 159 -12.81 -3.51 -19.98
CA LEU A 159 -12.86 -3.45 -18.50
C LEU A 159 -13.03 -2.02 -17.99
N VAL A 160 -12.67 -1.02 -18.80
CA VAL A 160 -12.97 0.39 -18.57
C VAL A 160 -13.50 0.98 -19.88
N ASP A 161 -14.36 2.00 -19.82
CA ASP A 161 -15.02 2.53 -21.02
C ASP A 161 -14.03 3.28 -21.92
N PRO A 162 -13.69 2.78 -23.13
CA PRO A 162 -12.77 3.47 -24.02
C PRO A 162 -13.27 4.85 -24.49
N GLN A 163 -14.57 5.14 -24.45
CA GLN A 163 -15.14 6.42 -24.90
C GLN A 163 -14.83 7.58 -23.94
N HIS A 164 -14.80 7.31 -22.63
CA HIS A 164 -14.42 8.30 -21.61
C HIS A 164 -12.93 8.68 -21.68
N TYR A 165 -12.09 7.86 -22.34
CA TYR A 165 -10.63 8.08 -22.41
C TYR A 165 -10.10 8.23 -23.85
N ALA A 166 -10.97 8.57 -24.80
CA ALA A 166 -10.67 8.59 -26.23
C ALA A 166 -9.96 9.87 -26.73
N THR A 167 -9.99 10.97 -25.98
CA THR A 167 -9.41 12.27 -26.37
C THR A 167 -8.06 12.53 -25.70
N ASP A 168 -6.98 12.29 -26.45
CA ASP A 168 -5.58 12.25 -25.99
C ASP A 168 -5.31 11.10 -24.98
N ARG A 169 -5.16 9.90 -25.56
CA ARG A 169 -5.13 8.56 -24.91
C ARG A 169 -4.13 8.40 -23.75
N GLN A 170 -3.30 9.39 -23.42
CA GLN A 170 -2.38 9.29 -22.29
C GLN A 170 -2.58 10.37 -21.22
N GLN A 171 -3.31 11.46 -21.49
CA GLN A 171 -3.46 12.54 -20.51
C GLN A 171 -4.61 12.28 -19.53
N MET A 172 -5.70 11.69 -20.01
CA MET A 172 -6.91 11.44 -19.20
C MET A 172 -6.70 10.31 -18.16
N CYS A 173 -5.78 9.39 -18.40
CA CYS A 173 -5.49 8.28 -17.48
C CYS A 173 -4.51 8.65 -16.36
N ARG A 174 -4.13 9.92 -16.21
CA ARG A 174 -3.08 10.36 -15.27
C ARG A 174 -3.68 10.75 -13.93
N GLY A 175 -3.09 10.22 -12.86
CA GLY A 175 -3.33 10.67 -11.51
C GLY A 175 -2.51 11.89 -11.13
N ILE A 176 -2.77 12.40 -9.93
CA ILE A 176 -2.19 13.66 -9.41
C ILE A 176 -0.65 13.62 -9.41
N MET A 177 -0.07 12.49 -9.03
CA MET A 177 1.37 12.33 -8.86
C MET A 177 2.04 11.65 -10.08
N TYR A 178 1.41 11.68 -11.26
CA TYR A 178 2.01 11.12 -12.46
C TYR A 178 3.38 11.76 -12.77
N PRO A 179 4.46 10.99 -12.97
CA PRO A 179 5.83 11.50 -13.02
C PRO A 179 6.16 12.31 -14.27
N HIS A 180 5.39 12.14 -15.36
CA HIS A 180 5.62 12.84 -16.63
C HIS A 180 4.66 14.02 -16.84
N HIS A 181 4.07 14.54 -15.77
CA HIS A 181 3.33 15.79 -15.83
C HIS A 181 4.24 16.94 -16.29
N ALA A 182 3.79 17.69 -17.30
CA ALA A 182 4.51 18.86 -17.82
C ALA A 182 4.59 20.00 -16.80
N LYS A 183 3.58 20.09 -15.91
CA LYS A 183 3.51 20.99 -14.76
C LYS A 183 3.06 20.19 -13.54
N ARG A 184 3.56 20.53 -12.36
CA ARG A 184 3.06 19.92 -11.12
C ARG A 184 1.57 20.26 -10.93
N VAL A 185 0.83 19.32 -10.36
CA VAL A 185 -0.63 19.41 -10.20
C VAL A 185 -0.96 20.25 -8.97
N ARG A 186 -1.84 21.23 -9.11
CA ARG A 186 -2.40 22.00 -7.99
C ARG A 186 -3.79 21.48 -7.67
N MET A 187 -4.31 21.81 -6.50
CA MET A 187 -5.67 21.43 -6.10
C MET A 187 -6.73 21.82 -7.14
N VAL A 188 -6.60 23.00 -7.76
CA VAL A 188 -7.52 23.50 -8.80
C VAL A 188 -7.44 22.76 -10.13
N ASP A 189 -6.38 21.98 -10.35
CA ASP A 189 -6.21 21.19 -11.57
C ASP A 189 -6.90 19.81 -11.45
N ILE A 190 -7.48 19.47 -10.28
CA ILE A 190 -8.23 18.23 -10.02
C ILE A 190 -9.72 18.46 -10.33
N LEU A 191 -10.10 18.21 -11.59
CA LEU A 191 -11.42 18.51 -12.13
C LEU A 191 -12.51 17.52 -11.68
N ASP A 192 -12.14 16.25 -11.43
CA ASP A 192 -13.08 15.23 -10.95
C ASP A 192 -13.43 15.40 -9.45
N GLY A 193 -12.74 16.32 -8.76
CA GLY A 193 -12.94 16.65 -7.36
C GLY A 193 -11.92 15.99 -6.43
N SER A 194 -11.34 16.75 -5.51
CA SER A 194 -10.29 16.25 -4.62
C SER A 194 -10.74 15.15 -3.65
N SER A 195 -12.04 15.07 -3.35
CA SER A 195 -12.62 13.98 -2.57
C SER A 195 -12.89 12.71 -3.36
N LYS A 196 -12.78 12.76 -4.70
CA LYS A 196 -13.00 11.64 -5.63
C LYS A 196 -11.73 11.20 -6.38
N THR A 197 -10.58 11.83 -6.14
CA THR A 197 -9.30 11.40 -6.72
C THR A 197 -8.36 10.84 -5.66
N ILE A 198 -7.91 9.60 -5.83
CA ILE A 198 -6.93 8.93 -4.99
C ILE A 198 -5.54 9.50 -5.28
N ILE A 199 -4.77 9.76 -4.22
CA ILE A 199 -3.39 10.23 -4.30
C ILE A 199 -2.38 9.20 -3.78
N PHE A 200 -2.78 8.36 -2.82
CA PHE A 200 -1.96 7.28 -2.25
C PHE A 200 -2.81 6.04 -1.96
N ALA A 201 -2.20 4.87 -2.04
CA ALA A 201 -2.79 3.57 -1.73
C ALA A 201 -1.77 2.67 -1.03
N GLU A 202 -2.26 1.67 -0.31
CA GLU A 202 -1.42 0.58 0.19
C GLU A 202 -0.89 -0.28 -0.98
N ASP A 203 0.40 -0.54 -0.96
CA ASP A 203 1.10 -1.51 -1.82
C ASP A 203 2.15 -2.20 -0.97
N ALA A 204 1.65 -3.11 -0.15
CA ALA A 204 2.35 -3.67 0.98
C ALA A 204 3.13 -4.94 0.62
N GLY A 205 4.21 -5.18 1.38
CA GLY A 205 4.93 -6.47 1.36
C GLY A 205 6.00 -6.59 0.29
N ARG A 206 6.16 -5.58 -0.58
CA ARG A 206 7.32 -5.49 -1.46
C ARG A 206 8.62 -5.44 -0.61
N PRO A 207 9.74 -6.01 -1.08
CA PRO A 207 9.98 -6.53 -2.44
C PRO A 207 9.55 -7.98 -2.65
N GLU A 208 8.93 -8.65 -1.66
CA GLU A 208 8.51 -10.04 -1.84
C GLU A 208 7.25 -10.12 -2.71
N HIS A 209 7.17 -11.12 -3.59
CA HIS A 209 5.99 -11.33 -4.44
C HIS A 209 4.84 -11.98 -3.66
N TRP A 210 3.73 -11.26 -3.57
CA TRP A 210 2.49 -11.69 -2.94
C TRP A 210 1.32 -11.61 -3.92
N THR A 211 0.46 -12.61 -3.88
CA THR A 211 -0.81 -12.64 -4.60
C THR A 211 -1.97 -12.87 -3.63
N SER A 212 -3.20 -12.80 -4.12
CA SER A 212 -4.41 -13.14 -3.35
C SER A 212 -4.38 -14.55 -2.75
N ARG A 213 -3.51 -15.45 -3.26
CA ARG A 213 -3.33 -16.82 -2.77
C ARG A 213 -2.15 -16.99 -1.80
N GLY A 214 -1.51 -15.90 -1.38
CA GLY A 214 -0.33 -15.92 -0.53
C GLY A 214 0.95 -15.64 -1.31
N ARG A 215 2.05 -16.30 -0.96
CA ARG A 215 3.34 -16.05 -1.62
C ARG A 215 3.27 -16.52 -3.08
N GLY A 216 3.55 -15.61 -4.00
CA GLY A 216 3.50 -15.88 -5.43
C GLY A 216 4.67 -16.76 -5.91
N PRO A 217 4.65 -17.20 -7.18
CA PRO A 217 5.77 -17.90 -7.79
C PRO A 217 7.06 -17.05 -7.74
N ALA A 218 8.20 -17.73 -7.62
CA ALA A 218 9.50 -17.08 -7.59
C ALA A 218 9.86 -16.46 -8.95
N ASP A 219 9.59 -17.16 -10.05
CA ASP A 219 9.81 -16.65 -11.39
C ASP A 219 8.48 -16.65 -12.14
N HIS A 220 8.07 -15.50 -12.66
CA HIS A 220 6.77 -15.35 -13.30
C HIS A 220 6.74 -14.19 -14.29
N ASP A 221 6.37 -14.51 -15.53
CA ASP A 221 6.02 -13.53 -16.56
C ASP A 221 4.55 -13.14 -16.36
N ASN A 222 4.34 -11.89 -15.97
CA ASN A 222 3.01 -11.34 -15.71
C ASN A 222 2.27 -10.94 -16.99
N GLY A 223 2.93 -10.83 -18.15
CA GLY A 223 2.30 -10.61 -19.44
C GLY A 223 1.90 -9.16 -19.78
N CYS A 224 2.40 -8.17 -19.03
CA CYS A 224 2.12 -6.75 -19.29
C CYS A 224 3.29 -5.82 -18.94
N GLY A 225 3.05 -4.51 -18.81
CA GLY A 225 4.08 -3.50 -18.59
C GLY A 225 4.82 -3.58 -17.25
N ASN A 226 4.32 -4.33 -16.27
CA ASN A 226 5.03 -4.60 -15.03
C ASN A 226 6.23 -5.52 -15.29
N LEU A 227 7.29 -5.33 -14.52
CA LEU A 227 8.50 -6.14 -14.65
C LEU A 227 8.25 -7.55 -14.10
N ASP A 228 8.79 -8.55 -14.82
CA ASP A 228 8.72 -9.95 -14.43
C ASP A 228 9.24 -10.16 -13.01
N VAL A 229 8.59 -11.08 -12.31
CA VAL A 229 9.05 -11.54 -11.01
C VAL A 229 10.23 -12.47 -11.24
N VAL A 230 11.34 -12.20 -10.56
CA VAL A 230 12.55 -13.02 -10.62
C VAL A 230 13.02 -13.31 -9.21
N GLY A 231 13.22 -14.58 -8.88
CA GLY A 231 13.65 -15.01 -7.54
C GLY A 231 12.71 -14.60 -6.40
N GLY A 232 11.42 -14.43 -6.67
CA GLY A 232 10.39 -14.02 -5.71
C GLY A 232 10.38 -12.52 -5.41
N ARG A 233 11.07 -11.72 -6.23
CA ARG A 233 11.24 -10.29 -6.05
C ARG A 233 10.39 -9.48 -7.02
N VAL A 234 9.57 -8.59 -6.49
CA VAL A 234 8.93 -7.47 -7.20
C VAL A 234 9.72 -6.17 -6.97
N ARG A 235 9.72 -5.28 -7.95
CA ARG A 235 10.54 -4.05 -7.95
C ARG A 235 9.82 -2.86 -7.30
N GLY A 236 10.55 -1.77 -7.05
CA GLY A 236 9.97 -0.53 -6.55
C GLY A 236 9.68 -0.50 -5.05
N ALA A 237 10.29 -1.39 -4.27
CA ALA A 237 9.95 -1.51 -2.85
C ALA A 237 10.52 -0.36 -2.01
N GLY A 238 11.68 0.19 -2.41
CA GLY A 238 12.39 1.23 -1.67
C GLY A 238 11.56 2.51 -1.50
N TRP A 239 11.64 3.14 -0.33
CA TRP A 239 10.89 4.37 -0.08
C TRP A 239 11.35 5.54 -0.96
N ALA A 240 12.63 5.59 -1.33
CA ALA A 240 13.19 6.59 -2.23
C ALA A 240 13.17 6.16 -3.73
N ASP A 241 12.73 4.94 -4.04
CA ASP A 241 12.77 4.36 -5.38
C ASP A 241 11.72 5.00 -6.29
N VAL A 242 12.13 5.36 -7.51
CA VAL A 242 11.26 5.92 -8.55
C VAL A 242 10.28 4.91 -9.14
N ALA A 243 10.56 3.61 -9.03
CA ALA A 243 9.71 2.53 -9.53
C ALA A 243 8.60 2.11 -8.55
N ARG A 244 8.42 2.86 -7.46
CA ARG A 244 7.45 2.52 -6.41
C ARG A 244 5.99 2.80 -6.75
N GLU A 245 5.73 3.47 -7.86
CA GLU A 245 4.39 3.91 -8.27
C GLU A 245 3.46 2.72 -8.57
N ILE A 246 2.15 2.97 -8.50
CA ILE A 246 1.10 2.03 -8.90
C ILE A 246 0.53 2.51 -10.25
N PRO A 247 1.06 2.03 -11.39
CA PRO A 247 0.37 2.07 -12.66
C PRO A 247 -0.65 0.91 -12.68
N LEU A 248 -1.94 1.18 -12.44
CA LEU A 248 -2.98 0.15 -12.43
C LEU A 248 -3.04 -0.56 -13.79
N HIS A 249 -2.57 -1.79 -13.86
CA HIS A 249 -2.74 -2.65 -15.01
C HIS A 249 -3.93 -3.57 -14.85
N GLY A 250 -4.25 -3.93 -13.61
CA GLY A 250 -5.27 -4.91 -13.27
C GLY A 250 -4.79 -6.33 -13.54
N PHE A 251 -5.14 -7.27 -12.67
CA PHE A 251 -4.73 -8.66 -12.77
C PHE A 251 -5.92 -9.61 -12.74
N THR A 252 -5.70 -10.85 -13.16
CA THR A 252 -6.59 -11.96 -12.82
C THR A 252 -6.72 -12.05 -11.30
N ARG A 253 -7.86 -12.57 -10.81
CA ARG A 253 -8.14 -12.61 -9.37
C ARG A 253 -7.15 -13.45 -8.56
N ASP A 254 -6.39 -14.32 -9.20
CA ASP A 254 -5.29 -15.08 -8.57
C ASP A 254 -3.95 -14.34 -8.52
N GLY A 255 -3.88 -13.14 -9.14
CA GLY A 255 -2.72 -12.25 -9.11
C GLY A 255 -1.60 -12.59 -10.06
N LEU A 256 -1.81 -13.51 -11.01
CA LEU A 256 -0.72 -14.03 -11.85
C LEU A 256 -0.70 -13.42 -13.24
N SER A 257 -1.86 -13.24 -13.89
CA SER A 257 -1.88 -12.78 -15.28
C SER A 257 -2.42 -11.37 -15.39
N CYS A 258 -1.67 -10.54 -16.12
CA CYS A 258 -2.02 -9.20 -16.48
C CYS A 258 -2.36 -9.16 -17.98
N ASN A 259 -3.38 -8.43 -18.43
CA ASN A 259 -4.31 -7.62 -17.66
C ASN A 259 -5.54 -8.42 -17.19
N GLY A 260 -6.21 -7.98 -16.12
CA GLY A 260 -7.45 -8.59 -15.64
C GLY A 260 -8.32 -7.67 -14.78
N PRO A 261 -9.49 -8.14 -14.33
CA PRO A 261 -10.53 -7.29 -13.73
C PRO A 261 -10.31 -6.95 -12.25
N CYS A 262 -9.19 -7.34 -11.65
CA CYS A 262 -8.94 -7.13 -10.23
C CYS A 262 -7.97 -5.96 -10.03
N ALA A 263 -8.39 -4.96 -9.25
CA ALA A 263 -7.61 -3.75 -8.98
C ALA A 263 -6.96 -3.72 -7.59
N VAL A 264 -7.52 -4.47 -6.63
CA VAL A 264 -7.13 -4.44 -5.21
C VAL A 264 -6.93 -5.86 -4.70
N ASN A 265 -5.83 -6.09 -3.96
CA ASN A 265 -5.49 -7.34 -3.29
C ASN A 265 -5.32 -8.59 -4.20
N CYS A 266 -5.19 -8.42 -5.52
CA CYS A 266 -4.82 -9.52 -6.41
C CYS A 266 -3.32 -9.82 -6.37
N THR A 267 -2.47 -8.81 -6.41
CA THR A 267 -1.00 -8.92 -6.39
C THR A 267 -0.41 -7.63 -5.84
N ASN A 268 0.80 -7.70 -5.28
CA ASN A 268 1.58 -6.52 -4.90
C ASN A 268 2.66 -6.15 -5.93
N ASN A 269 2.59 -6.72 -7.14
CA ASN A 269 3.50 -6.36 -8.22
C ASN A 269 3.05 -5.03 -8.85
N ASN A 270 3.42 -3.91 -8.20
CA ASN A 270 3.06 -2.54 -8.62
C ASN A 270 1.54 -2.30 -8.68
N GLU A 271 0.80 -2.91 -7.76
CA GLU A 271 -0.66 -2.87 -7.67
C GLU A 271 -1.10 -2.66 -6.21
N THR A 272 -2.30 -2.14 -6.01
CA THR A 272 -2.83 -1.89 -4.67
C THR A 272 -3.01 -3.20 -3.91
N PHE A 273 -2.28 -3.36 -2.81
CA PHE A 273 -2.23 -4.59 -2.04
C PHE A 273 -2.03 -4.32 -0.56
N ALA A 274 -2.83 -4.97 0.28
CA ALA A 274 -2.69 -4.98 1.72
C ALA A 274 -2.89 -6.39 2.27
N PHE A 275 -2.34 -6.63 3.46
CA PHE A 275 -2.56 -7.88 4.22
C PHE A 275 -3.84 -7.84 5.07
N HIS A 276 -4.64 -6.80 4.90
CA HIS A 276 -5.90 -6.61 5.60
C HIS A 276 -7.01 -7.43 4.92
N PRO A 277 -7.83 -8.19 5.67
CA PRO A 277 -8.96 -8.90 5.09
C PRO A 277 -9.95 -7.94 4.43
N GLY A 278 -10.31 -8.23 3.17
CA GLY A 278 -11.40 -7.59 2.44
C GLY A 278 -11.05 -6.31 1.69
N GLY A 279 -9.79 -5.86 1.68
CA GLY A 279 -9.42 -4.64 0.98
C GLY A 279 -8.10 -4.01 1.41
N ALA A 280 -7.91 -2.77 0.95
CA ALA A 280 -6.71 -1.96 1.18
C ALA A 280 -7.08 -0.51 1.48
N THR A 281 -6.23 0.20 2.20
CA THR A 281 -6.43 1.60 2.55
C THR A 281 -5.98 2.51 1.42
N VAL A 282 -6.80 3.50 1.09
CA VAL A 282 -6.50 4.54 0.10
C VAL A 282 -6.69 5.93 0.71
N THR A 283 -5.98 6.90 0.16
CA THR A 283 -6.04 8.32 0.54
C THR A 283 -6.45 9.15 -0.67
N PHE A 284 -7.41 10.04 -0.48
CA PHE A 284 -7.89 10.99 -1.47
C PHE A 284 -7.11 12.31 -1.39
N ALA A 285 -7.19 13.11 -2.45
CA ALA A 285 -6.46 14.37 -2.58
C ALA A 285 -6.88 15.45 -1.57
N ASP A 286 -8.11 15.38 -1.03
CA ASP A 286 -8.59 16.22 0.08
C ASP A 286 -8.08 15.77 1.46
N GLY A 287 -7.36 14.65 1.49
CA GLY A 287 -6.78 14.03 2.67
C GLY A 287 -7.66 12.99 3.36
N ARG A 288 -8.85 12.69 2.83
CA ARG A 288 -9.72 11.62 3.33
C ARG A 288 -9.02 10.27 3.17
N VAL A 289 -9.05 9.46 4.24
CA VAL A 289 -8.51 8.10 4.25
C VAL A 289 -9.65 7.11 4.38
N THR A 290 -9.78 6.19 3.43
CA THR A 290 -10.87 5.23 3.32
C THR A 290 -10.32 3.82 3.10
N PHE A 291 -11.06 2.81 3.55
CA PHE A 291 -10.77 1.43 3.21
C PHE A 291 -11.53 1.04 1.95
N MET A 292 -10.79 0.76 0.89
CA MET A 292 -11.31 0.31 -0.40
C MET A 292 -11.53 -1.20 -0.37
N GLN A 293 -12.71 -1.65 -0.77
CA GLN A 293 -13.02 -3.09 -0.80
C GLN A 293 -12.29 -3.78 -1.96
N GLU A 294 -11.87 -5.03 -1.76
CA GLU A 294 -11.16 -5.81 -2.79
C GLU A 294 -12.05 -6.24 -3.98
N ASN A 295 -13.38 -6.15 -3.82
CA ASN A 295 -14.36 -6.45 -4.86
C ASN A 295 -14.79 -5.21 -5.66
N VAL A 296 -14.17 -4.04 -5.43
CA VAL A 296 -14.43 -2.83 -6.21
C VAL A 296 -14.29 -3.13 -7.71
N ASP A 297 -15.20 -2.58 -8.51
CA ASP A 297 -15.12 -2.68 -9.96
C ASP A 297 -13.86 -1.95 -10.44
N ILE A 298 -13.10 -2.58 -11.35
CA ILE A 298 -11.85 -1.99 -11.85
C ILE A 298 -12.08 -0.68 -12.59
N ALA A 299 -13.24 -0.48 -13.23
CA ALA A 299 -13.61 0.79 -13.84
C ALA A 299 -13.78 1.89 -12.78
N VAL A 300 -14.45 1.58 -11.67
CA VAL A 300 -14.58 2.52 -10.54
C VAL A 300 -13.22 2.80 -9.91
N TYR A 301 -12.35 1.80 -9.78
CA TYR A 301 -11.01 2.04 -9.23
C TYR A 301 -10.13 2.87 -10.18
N ALA A 302 -10.19 2.60 -11.50
CA ALA A 302 -9.46 3.35 -12.52
C ALA A 302 -9.90 4.82 -12.57
N SER A 303 -11.20 5.08 -12.47
CA SER A 303 -11.75 6.42 -12.49
C SER A 303 -11.31 7.26 -11.30
N LEU A 304 -11.26 6.64 -10.13
CA LEU A 304 -10.71 7.22 -8.90
C LEU A 304 -9.22 7.59 -9.00
N ILE A 305 -8.45 7.03 -9.93
CA ILE A 305 -7.05 7.42 -10.16
C ILE A 305 -6.97 8.72 -10.94
N THR A 306 -7.92 8.99 -11.83
CA THR A 306 -7.86 10.15 -12.72
C THR A 306 -8.20 11.45 -11.99
N MET A 307 -7.68 12.55 -12.51
CA MET A 307 -7.96 13.91 -12.01
C MET A 307 -8.80 14.75 -12.98
N ALA A 308 -9.06 14.25 -14.18
CA ALA A 308 -9.80 14.94 -15.25
C ALA A 308 -10.43 13.93 -16.25
N GLY A 309 -10.92 12.80 -15.75
CA GLY A 309 -11.58 11.77 -16.56
C GLY A 309 -13.01 12.12 -17.00
N GLU A 310 -13.61 13.17 -16.43
CA GLU A 310 -15.02 13.58 -16.64
C GLU A 310 -16.04 12.49 -16.23
N GLU A 311 -15.63 11.62 -15.31
CA GLU A 311 -16.40 10.44 -14.92
C GLU A 311 -17.40 10.80 -13.82
N LEU A 312 -18.69 10.72 -14.14
CA LEU A 312 -19.76 10.94 -13.16
C LEU A 312 -19.94 9.69 -12.30
N LEU A 313 -19.02 9.43 -11.36
CA LEU A 313 -19.27 8.47 -10.28
C LEU A 313 -20.39 9.01 -9.38
N SER A 314 -21.48 8.26 -9.29
CA SER A 314 -22.58 8.57 -8.37
C SER A 314 -22.17 8.25 -6.94
N ASP A 315 -22.68 9.00 -5.96
CA ASP A 315 -22.26 8.85 -4.55
C ASP A 315 -22.63 7.48 -3.93
N ASP A 316 -23.45 6.67 -4.62
CA ASP A 316 -23.88 5.33 -4.21
C ASP A 316 -22.92 4.21 -4.66
N GLU A 317 -21.86 4.53 -5.43
CA GLU A 317 -20.88 3.57 -5.96
C GLU A 317 -19.65 3.36 -5.05
N PHE A 318 -19.66 3.94 -3.83
CA PHE A 318 -18.56 3.94 -2.85
C PHE A 318 -18.75 2.99 -1.66
#